data_AF-A0A401Q659-F1
#
_entry.id   AF-A0A401Q659-F1
#
_cell.length_a   1.000
_cell.length_b   1.000
_cell.length_c   1.000
_cell.angle_alpha   90.00
_cell.angle_beta   90.00
_cell.angle_gamma   90.00
#
_symmetry.space_group_name_H-M   'P 1'
#
loop_
_entity.id
_entity.type
_entity.pdbx_description
1 polymer ?
#
loop_
_entity_poly.entity_id
_entity_poly.type
_entity_poly.pdbx_seq_one_letter_code
_entity_poly.pdbx_strand_id
1 'polypeptide(L)'
;APDGHIFLEAFSPVYKYAQDFLVAVSEPVCRPTHTHEYKLTAYSLYAAVSVGLQTSDIIEYLQKLSKTSIPDGIVQFIKLCTVSYGKVKMVLKHN
;
A
#
# COMPACT_ATOMS: atom_id res chain seq x y z
N ALA A 1 -13.02 7.09 -11.01
CA ALA A 1 -12.95 5.66 -10.63
C ALA A 1 -11.77 5.55 -9.69
N PRO A 2 -11.90 5.06 -8.45
CA PRO A 2 -10.92 5.28 -7.39
C PRO A 2 -9.53 4.86 -7.86
N ASP A 3 -8.74 5.86 -8.21
CA ASP A 3 -7.59 5.76 -9.11
C ASP A 3 -6.31 5.37 -8.34
N GLY A 4 -6.50 4.87 -7.12
CA GLY A 4 -5.44 4.44 -6.20
C GLY A 4 -4.69 5.59 -5.54
N HIS A 5 -5.11 6.85 -5.76
CA HIS A 5 -4.46 8.02 -5.17
C HIS A 5 -4.79 8.13 -3.68
N ILE A 6 -3.75 8.34 -2.88
CA ILE A 6 -3.80 8.52 -1.43
C ILE A 6 -3.15 9.86 -1.11
N PHE A 7 -3.87 10.69 -0.36
CA PHE A 7 -3.35 11.95 0.14
C PHE A 7 -3.00 11.81 1.63
N LEU A 8 -1.74 12.09 1.96
CA LEU A 8 -1.19 12.01 3.32
C LEU A 8 -0.92 13.42 3.84
N GLU A 9 -1.49 13.77 4.98
CA GLU A 9 -1.23 15.03 5.65
C GLU A 9 0.07 14.99 6.47
N ALA A 10 1.03 15.84 6.11
CA ALA A 10 2.35 15.90 6.74
C ALA A 10 2.36 16.58 8.13
N PHE A 11 1.25 17.23 8.49
CA PHE A 11 1.10 17.97 9.75
C PHE A 11 0.41 17.16 10.86
N SER A 12 0.00 15.93 10.58
CA SER A 12 -0.65 15.06 11.55
C SER A 12 0.36 14.47 12.55
N PRO A 13 0.02 14.31 13.86
CA PRO A 13 0.92 13.69 14.84
C PRO A 13 1.23 12.22 14.52
N VAL A 14 0.37 11.54 13.76
CA VAL A 14 0.57 10.16 13.31
C VAL A 14 1.27 10.05 11.95
N TYR A 15 1.71 11.19 11.38
CA TYR A 15 2.31 11.26 10.05
C TYR A 15 3.44 10.26 9.85
N LYS A 16 4.36 10.12 10.82
CA LYS A 16 5.51 9.20 10.70
C LYS A 16 5.05 7.76 10.46
N TYR A 17 4.10 7.27 11.25
CA TYR A 17 3.56 5.92 11.12
C TYR A 17 2.85 5.72 9.78
N ALA A 18 2.06 6.72 9.36
CA ALA A 18 1.35 6.66 8.08
C ALA A 18 2.30 6.74 6.88
N GLN A 19 3.36 7.55 6.97
CA GLN A 19 4.40 7.66 5.96
C GLN A 19 5.15 6.34 5.82
N ASP A 20 5.63 5.77 6.92
CA ASP A 20 6.37 4.51 6.91
C ASP A 20 5.54 3.37 6.31
N PHE A 21 4.26 3.32 6.64
CA PHE A 21 3.31 2.38 6.05
C PHE A 21 3.15 2.62 4.54
N LEU A 22 2.87 3.87 4.12
CA LEU A 22 2.64 4.19 2.71
C LEU A 22 3.88 3.97 1.84
N VAL A 23 5.08 4.19 2.37
CA VAL A 23 6.34 3.87 1.66
C VAL A 23 6.46 2.37 1.38
N ALA A 24 5.93 1.52 2.26
CA ALA A 24 5.98 0.07 2.07
C ALA A 24 4.92 -0.44 1.07
N VAL A 25 3.75 0.20 1.00
CA VAL A 25 2.59 -0.31 0.23
C VAL A 25 2.24 0.48 -1.03
N SER A 26 2.83 1.66 -1.24
CA SER A 26 2.47 2.58 -2.33
C SER A 26 3.67 3.34 -2.88
N GLU A 27 3.52 3.93 -4.06
CA GLU A 27 4.56 4.74 -4.70
C GLU A 27 4.32 6.24 -4.44
N PRO A 28 5.35 7.02 -4.08
CA PRO A 28 5.21 8.47 -3.94
C PRO A 28 5.08 9.14 -5.32
N VAL A 29 4.09 10.01 -5.49
CA VAL A 29 3.90 10.84 -6.70
C VAL A 29 4.51 12.22 -6.46
N CYS A 30 4.12 12.88 -5.38
CA CYS A 30 4.56 14.23 -5.03
C CYS A 30 4.64 14.40 -3.51
N ARG A 31 5.59 15.21 -3.03
CA ARG A 31 5.80 15.47 -1.58
C ARG A 31 5.98 16.96 -1.28
N PRO A 32 4.93 17.79 -1.44
CA PRO A 32 4.94 19.19 -1.03
C PRO A 32 4.81 19.31 0.50
N THR A 33 5.08 20.49 1.05
CA THR A 33 5.27 20.72 2.49
C THR A 33 4.13 20.25 3.42
N HIS A 34 2.89 20.22 2.94
CA HIS A 34 1.72 19.94 3.78
C HIS A 34 0.96 18.67 3.43
N THR A 35 0.90 18.29 2.15
CA THR A 35 0.07 17.16 1.69
C THR A 35 0.84 16.32 0.67
N HIS A 36 1.26 15.13 1.06
CA HIS A 36 1.93 14.20 0.17
C HIS A 36 0.91 13.40 -0.63
N GLU A 37 1.28 13.07 -1.86
CA GLU A 37 0.48 12.26 -2.76
C GLU A 37 1.21 10.94 -3.02
N TYR A 38 0.48 9.85 -2.80
CA TYR A 38 0.91 8.49 -3.04
C TYR A 38 -0.07 7.81 -3.98
N LYS A 39 0.39 6.77 -4.66
CA LYS A 39 -0.41 5.97 -5.57
C LYS A 39 -0.24 4.48 -5.29
N LEU A 40 -1.36 3.81 -5.07
CA LEU A 40 -1.42 2.36 -5.05
C LEU A 40 -1.32 1.84 -6.47
N THR A 41 -0.30 1.02 -6.70
CA THR A 41 -0.05 0.32 -7.96
C THR A 41 -0.02 -1.18 -7.68
N ALA A 42 -0.24 -2.00 -8.72
CA ALA A 42 -0.07 -3.44 -8.57
C ALA A 42 1.37 -3.78 -8.14
N TYR A 43 2.37 -3.08 -8.70
CA TYR A 43 3.79 -3.28 -8.39
C TYR A 43 4.16 -2.99 -6.93
N SER A 44 3.70 -1.87 -6.38
CA SER A 44 3.94 -1.53 -4.98
C SER A 44 3.30 -2.54 -4.02
N LEU A 45 2.08 -3.00 -4.31
CA LEU A 45 1.43 -4.05 -3.54
C LEU A 45 2.18 -5.39 -3.63
N TYR A 46 2.69 -5.76 -4.81
CA TYR A 46 3.55 -6.94 -4.96
C TYR A 46 4.83 -6.84 -4.14
N ALA A 47 5.46 -5.67 -4.12
CA ALA A 47 6.65 -5.41 -3.30
C ALA A 47 6.33 -5.54 -1.80
N ALA A 48 5.22 -4.96 -1.35
CA ALA A 48 4.76 -5.03 0.04
C ALA A 48 4.60 -6.49 0.53
N VAL A 49 3.93 -7.33 -0.26
CA VAL A 49 3.74 -8.75 0.08
C VAL A 49 5.06 -9.51 0.02
N SER A 50 5.98 -9.15 -0.90
CA SER A 50 7.32 -9.75 -0.97
C SER A 50 8.15 -9.51 0.29
N VAL A 51 7.93 -8.38 0.97
CA VAL A 51 8.58 -8.04 2.25
C VAL A 51 7.91 -8.74 3.44
N GLY A 52 6.73 -9.36 3.23
CA GLY A 52 6.03 -10.17 4.24
C GLY A 52 4.75 -9.56 4.79
N LEU A 53 4.28 -8.42 4.26
CA LEU A 53 3.00 -7.83 4.67
C LEU A 53 1.83 -8.69 4.19
N GLN A 54 0.89 -9.00 5.10
CA GLN A 54 -0.31 -9.75 4.75
C GLN A 54 -1.37 -8.83 4.14
N THR A 55 -2.20 -9.41 3.27
CA THR A 55 -3.30 -8.69 2.60
C THR A 55 -4.29 -8.09 3.61
N SER A 56 -4.61 -8.86 4.66
CA SER A 56 -5.50 -8.43 5.75
C SER A 56 -4.94 -7.19 6.45
N ASP A 57 -3.64 -7.20 6.73
CA ASP A 57 -2.98 -6.15 7.49
C ASP A 57 -2.98 -4.85 6.69
N ILE A 58 -2.67 -4.91 5.39
CA ILE A 58 -2.72 -3.73 4.52
C ILE A 58 -4.11 -3.08 4.55
N ILE A 59 -5.18 -3.88 4.45
CA ILE A 59 -6.56 -3.38 4.47
C ILE A 59 -6.90 -2.81 5.85
N GLU A 60 -6.55 -3.51 6.93
CA GLU A 60 -6.84 -3.08 8.31
C GLU A 60 -6.11 -1.77 8.66
N TYR A 61 -4.83 -1.65 8.28
CA TYR A 61 -4.05 -0.43 8.51
C TYR A 61 -4.59 0.74 7.70
N LEU A 62 -4.95 0.53 6.43
CA LEU A 62 -5.63 1.58 5.65
C LEU A 62 -6.94 1.99 6.33
N GLN A 63 -7.72 1.05 6.89
CA GLN A 63 -8.98 1.38 7.54
C GLN A 63 -8.77 2.18 8.84
N LYS A 64 -7.72 1.85 9.60
CA LYS A 64 -7.38 2.57 10.85
C LYS A 64 -6.82 3.96 10.61
N LEU A 65 -6.01 4.13 9.56
CA LEU A 65 -5.34 5.40 9.26
C LEU A 65 -6.18 6.31 8.36
N SER A 66 -7.13 5.77 7.61
CA SER A 66 -7.97 6.55 6.71
C SER A 66 -9.00 7.36 7.48
N LYS A 67 -9.09 8.65 7.15
CA LYS A 67 -10.15 9.53 7.65
C LYS A 67 -11.51 9.26 6.98
N THR A 68 -11.49 8.58 5.84
CA THR A 68 -12.68 8.23 5.05
C THR A 68 -12.84 6.73 4.97
N SER A 69 -14.08 6.25 4.82
CA SER A 69 -14.31 4.84 4.49
C SER A 69 -13.59 4.46 3.19
N ILE A 70 -12.84 3.36 3.19
CA ILE A 70 -12.18 2.87 1.98
C ILE A 70 -13.24 2.34 1.01
N PRO A 71 -13.24 2.76 -0.27
CA PRO A 71 -14.13 2.19 -1.27
C PRO A 71 -13.88 0.69 -1.47
N ASP A 72 -14.94 -0.10 -1.60
CA ASP A 72 -14.85 -1.56 -1.83
C ASP A 72 -14.00 -1.92 -3.06
N GLY A 73 -13.99 -1.06 -4.08
CA GLY A 73 -13.16 -1.23 -5.27
C GLY A 73 -11.66 -1.29 -4.95
N ILE A 74 -11.18 -0.48 -3.99
CA ILE A 74 -9.77 -0.51 -3.54
C ILE A 74 -9.48 -1.78 -2.75
N VAL A 75 -10.41 -2.19 -1.87
CA VAL A 75 -10.28 -3.44 -1.10
C VAL A 75 -10.19 -4.64 -2.04
N GLN A 76 -11.04 -4.67 -3.07
CA GLN A 76 -11.03 -5.72 -4.09
C GLN A 76 -9.75 -5.69 -4.92
N PHE A 77 -9.28 -4.50 -5.31
CA PHE A 77 -8.02 -4.32 -6.02
C PHE A 77 -6.82 -4.86 -5.23
N ILE A 78 -6.73 -4.53 -3.94
CA ILE A 78 -5.67 -5.04 -3.05
C ILE A 78 -5.71 -6.57 -3.02
N LYS A 79 -6.88 -7.17 -2.76
CA LYS A 79 -7.03 -8.64 -2.74
C LYS A 79 -6.63 -9.31 -4.07
N LEU A 80 -7.03 -8.73 -5.20
CA LEU A 80 -6.71 -9.25 -6.53
C LEU A 80 -5.19 -9.28 -6.79
N CYS A 81 -4.51 -8.19 -6.43
CA CYS A 81 -3.07 -8.09 -6.61
C CYS A 81 -2.30 -9.01 -5.65
N THR A 82 -2.73 -9.14 -4.40
CA THR A 82 -1.95 -9.89 -3.40
C THR A 82 -2.18 -11.41 -3.42
N VAL A 83 -3.37 -11.90 -3.78
CA VAL A 83 -3.69 -13.36 -3.81
C VAL A 83 -2.91 -14.12 -4.90
N SER A 84 -2.47 -13.43 -5.93
CA SER A 84 -1.69 -14.04 -7.03
C SER A 84 -0.23 -14.29 -6.65
N TYR A 85 0.26 -13.72 -5.55
CA TYR A 85 1.64 -13.79 -5.12
C TYR A 85 1.93 -15.02 -4.22
N GLY A 86 3.15 -15.54 -4.27
CA GLY A 86 3.60 -16.69 -3.46
C GLY A 86 3.32 -18.08 -4.05
N LYS A 87 2.64 -18.17 -5.20
CA LYS A 87 2.35 -19.45 -5.87
C LYS A 87 3.56 -20.06 -6.58
N VAL A 88 4.54 -19.24 -6.97
CA VAL A 88 5.75 -19.68 -7.67
C VAL A 88 6.96 -19.01 -7.02
N LYS A 89 7.85 -19.83 -6.45
CA LYS A 89 9.16 -19.39 -5.94
C LYS A 89 10.22 -20.00 -6.85
N MET A 90 10.74 -19.21 -7.78
CA MET A 90 11.90 -19.63 -8.58
C MET A 90 13.15 -19.54 -7.72
N VAL A 91 13.69 -20.69 -7.34
CA VAL A 91 14.96 -20.81 -6.62
C VAL A 91 15.99 -21.40 -7.57
N LEU A 92 17.07 -20.66 -7.81
CA LEU A 92 18.25 -21.22 -8.46
C LEU A 92 18.95 -22.11 -7.43
N LYS A 93 19.03 -23.41 -7.71
CA LYS A 93 19.75 -24.37 -6.87
C LYS A 93 20.91 -24.93 -7.70
N HIS A 94 22.12 -24.63 -7.24
CA HIS A 94 23.47 -25.07 -7.71
C HIS A 94 24.24 -24.12 -8.64
N ASN A 95 25.42 -23.73 -8.17
CA ASN A 95 26.69 -23.88 -8.88
C ASN A 95 27.39 -25.10 -8.30
#